data_AF-A0A1D9E0Z9-F1
#
_entry.id   AF-A0A1D9E0Z9-F1
#
_cell.length_a   1.000
_cell.length_b   1.000
_cell.length_c   1.000
_cell.angle_alpha   90.00
_cell.angle_beta   90.00
_cell.angle_gamma   90.00
#
_symmetry.space_group_name_H-M   'P 1'
#
loop_
_entity.id
_entity.type
_entity.pdbx_description
1 polymer ?
#
loop_
_entity_poly.entity_id
_entity_poly.type
_entity_poly.pdbx_seq_one_letter_code
_entity_poly.pdbx_strand_id
1 'polypeptide(L)'
;MLGFMALFLGFYVQKTANTQGPVPEDRLDANIEDGDSEIGFFAPWSWWPFFLGAFAALAFASLAIGWWLMFIAFPLALVALIGFVFEHSRGQFAH
;
A
#
# COMPACT_ATOMS: atom_id res chain seq x y z
N MET A 1 10.89 -8.17 19.87
CA MET A 1 10.21 -7.44 18.76
C MET A 1 8.93 -8.14 18.32
N LEU A 2 8.93 -9.46 18.08
CA LEU A 2 7.72 -10.22 17.68
C LEU A 2 6.50 -9.97 18.60
N GLY A 3 6.65 -10.09 19.91
CA GLY A 3 5.55 -9.87 20.86
C GLY A 3 4.98 -8.46 20.80
N PHE A 4 5.81 -7.44 20.58
CA PHE A 4 5.36 -6.05 20.42
C PHE A 4 4.57 -5.86 19.12
N MET A 5 5.05 -6.43 18.02
CA MET A 5 4.33 -6.38 16.73
C MET A 5 2.99 -7.11 16.83
N ALA A 6 2.97 -8.30 17.42
CA ALA A 6 1.75 -9.08 17.59
C ALA A 6 0.73 -8.36 18.49
N LEU A 7 1.18 -7.74 19.58
CA LEU A 7 0.32 -6.93 20.45
C LEU A 7 -0.26 -5.72 19.71
N PHE A 8 0.55 -5.00 18.93
CA PHE A 8 0.07 -3.85 18.16
C PHE A 8 -0.97 -4.25 17.11
N LEU A 9 -0.70 -5.34 16.39
CA LEU A 9 -1.60 -5.87 15.36
C LEU A 9 -2.91 -6.37 15.98
N GLY A 10 -2.82 -7.13 17.07
CA GLY A 10 -3.99 -7.62 17.82
C GLY A 10 -4.83 -6.48 18.40
N PHE A 11 -4.20 -5.46 18.99
CA PHE A 11 -4.89 -4.27 19.48
C PHE A 11 -5.66 -3.55 18.37
N TYR A 12 -5.03 -3.33 17.22
CA TYR A 12 -5.65 -2.64 16.09
C TYR A 12 -6.85 -3.43 15.55
N VAL A 13 -6.67 -4.73 15.27
CA VAL A 13 -7.75 -5.58 14.74
C VAL A 13 -8.90 -5.69 15.74
N GLN A 14 -8.63 -5.90 17.03
CA GLN A 14 -9.67 -5.96 18.06
C GLN A 14 -10.47 -4.65 18.14
N LYS A 15 -9.78 -3.50 18.08
CA LYS A 15 -10.43 -2.19 18.12
C LYS A 15 -11.32 -1.99 16.88
N THR A 16 -10.85 -2.38 15.71
CA THR A 16 -11.62 -2.29 14.47
C THR A 16 -12.85 -3.17 14.53
N ALA A 17 -12.73 -4.44 14.93
CA ALA A 17 -13.86 -5.36 15.07
C ALA A 17 -14.94 -4.82 16.02
N ASN A 18 -14.53 -4.23 17.15
CA ASN A 18 -15.45 -3.61 18.12
C ASN A 18 -16.15 -2.35 17.57
N THR A 19 -15.58 -1.68 16.56
CA THR A 19 -16.12 -0.42 16.01
C THR A 19 -16.97 -0.66 14.76
N GLN A 20 -16.58 -1.61 13.91
CA GLN A 20 -17.23 -1.90 12.63
C GLN A 20 -18.55 -2.66 12.79
N GLY A 21 -18.65 -3.53 13.80
CA GLY A 21 -19.79 -4.42 13.98
C GLY A 21 -19.70 -5.69 13.11
N PRO A 22 -20.71 -6.58 13.16
CA PRO A 22 -20.70 -7.85 12.44
C PRO A 22 -20.80 -7.62 10.93
N VAL A 23 -19.87 -8.20 10.19
CA VAL A 23 -19.81 -8.17 8.72
C VAL A 23 -20.28 -9.51 8.13
N PRO A 24 -20.81 -9.55 6.89
CA PRO A 24 -21.24 -10.80 6.25
C PRO A 24 -20.13 -11.87 6.19
N GLU A 25 -18.87 -11.46 6.07
CA GLU A 25 -17.71 -12.35 6.04
C GLU A 25 -17.45 -13.12 7.34
N ASP A 26 -18.00 -12.68 8.48
CA ASP A 26 -17.88 -13.35 9.77
C ASP A 26 -19.04 -14.33 10.05
N ARG A 27 -20.09 -14.34 9.21
CA ARG A 27 -21.33 -15.10 9.42
C ARG A 27 -21.34 -16.40 8.63
N LEU A 28 -21.68 -17.51 9.31
CA LEU A 28 -21.80 -18.83 8.67
C LEU A 28 -23.07 -19.00 7.82
N ASP A 29 -24.05 -18.11 8.00
CA ASP A 29 -25.36 -18.13 7.35
C ASP A 29 -25.54 -16.99 6.32
N ALA A 30 -24.45 -16.29 5.97
CA ALA A 30 -24.50 -15.21 5.00
C ALA A 30 -24.79 -15.70 3.58
N ASN A 31 -25.58 -14.93 2.83
CA ASN A 31 -25.84 -15.14 1.42
C ASN A 31 -24.92 -14.29 0.55
N ILE A 32 -24.82 -14.62 -0.75
CA ILE A 32 -24.01 -13.87 -1.71
C ILE A 32 -24.49 -12.41 -1.83
N GLU A 33 -25.80 -12.19 -1.75
CA GLU A 33 -26.44 -10.88 -1.84
C GLU A 33 -26.06 -9.96 -0.66
N ASP A 34 -25.68 -10.52 0.50
CA ASP A 34 -25.25 -9.73 1.67
C ASP A 34 -23.92 -8.98 1.41
N GLY A 35 -23.17 -9.38 0.38
CA GLY A 35 -21.90 -8.79 -0.03
C GLY A 35 -21.96 -7.93 -1.31
N ASP A 36 -23.14 -7.65 -1.86
CA ASP A 36 -23.32 -6.95 -3.16
C ASP A 36 -23.04 -5.43 -3.12
N SER A 37 -22.14 -5.01 -2.24
CA SER A 37 -21.72 -3.62 -2.11
C SER A 37 -20.52 -3.28 -2.99
N GLU A 38 -20.37 -2.01 -3.34
CA GLU A 38 -19.17 -1.53 -4.03
C GLU A 38 -17.93 -1.71 -3.13
N ILE A 39 -17.01 -2.60 -3.53
CA ILE A 39 -15.81 -2.97 -2.76
C ILE A 39 -14.84 -1.77 -2.62
N GLY A 40 -14.86 -0.85 -3.57
CA GLY A 40 -14.04 0.35 -3.59
C GLY A 40 -13.24 0.50 -4.89
N PHE A 41 -12.23 1.36 -4.84
CA PHE A 41 -11.43 1.69 -6.01
C PHE A 41 -10.23 0.74 -6.16
N PHE A 42 -10.05 0.20 -7.37
CA PHE A 42 -8.88 -0.57 -7.76
C PHE A 42 -8.27 0.03 -9.02
N ALA A 43 -6.94 0.21 -9.01
CA ALA A 43 -6.22 0.66 -10.19
C ALA A 43 -6.27 -0.43 -11.28
N PRO A 44 -6.77 -0.14 -12.50
CA PRO A 44 -6.83 -1.14 -13.57
C PRO A 44 -5.44 -1.54 -14.06
N TRP A 45 -4.48 -0.62 -13.99
CA TRP A 45 -3.06 -0.83 -14.24
C TRP A 45 -2.24 0.27 -13.57
N SER A 46 -0.97 0.01 -13.29
CA SER A 46 0.00 1.02 -12.84
C SER A 46 1.42 0.57 -13.15
N TRP A 47 2.21 1.43 -13.81
CA TRP A 47 3.64 1.16 -14.06
C TRP A 47 4.53 1.58 -12.88
N TRP A 48 4.01 2.39 -11.96
CA TRP A 48 4.79 2.97 -10.87
C TRP A 48 5.37 1.94 -9.89
N PRO A 49 4.69 0.84 -9.51
CA PRO A 49 5.29 -0.20 -8.67
C PRO A 49 6.57 -0.80 -9.25
N PHE A 50 6.62 -0.99 -10.58
CA PHE A 50 7.79 -1.53 -11.25
C PHE A 50 9.00 -0.59 -11.10
N PHE A 51 8.82 0.71 -11.41
CA PHE A 51 9.88 1.71 -11.29
C PHE A 51 10.30 1.94 -9.84
N LEU A 52 9.35 1.98 -8.91
CA LEU A 52 9.64 2.12 -7.48
C LEU A 52 10.49 0.96 -6.98
N GLY A 53 10.13 -0.28 -7.32
CA GLY A 53 10.91 -1.47 -7.00
C GLY A 53 12.31 -1.46 -7.62
N ALA A 54 12.42 -1.10 -8.90
CA ALA A 54 13.71 -1.02 -9.60
C ALA A 54 14.63 0.03 -8.98
N PHE A 55 14.14 1.23 -8.69
CA PHE A 55 14.95 2.30 -8.11
C PHE A 55 15.29 2.05 -6.65
N ALA A 56 14.39 1.44 -5.87
CA ALA A 56 14.70 0.98 -4.51
C ALA A 56 15.80 -0.10 -4.53
N ALA A 57 15.74 -1.05 -5.47
CA ALA A 57 16.77 -2.05 -5.65
C ALA A 57 18.12 -1.44 -6.05
N LEU A 58 18.13 -0.43 -6.95
CA LEU A 58 19.35 0.31 -7.31
C LEU A 58 19.91 1.10 -6.13
N ALA A 59 19.05 1.74 -5.32
CA ALA A 59 19.47 2.43 -4.11
C ALA A 59 20.13 1.46 -3.11
N PHE A 60 19.57 0.26 -2.95
CA PHE A 60 20.20 -0.78 -2.12
C PHE A 60 21.52 -1.29 -2.73
N ALA A 61 21.55 -1.56 -4.04
CA ALA A 61 22.76 -2.00 -4.74
C ALA A 61 23.90 -0.97 -4.68
N SER A 62 23.58 0.32 -4.56
CA SER A 62 24.59 1.38 -4.38
C SER A 62 25.45 1.19 -3.14
N LEU A 63 24.94 0.52 -2.10
CA LEU A 63 25.73 0.20 -0.90
C LEU A 63 26.91 -0.74 -1.22
N ALA A 64 26.76 -1.58 -2.24
CA ALA A 64 27.80 -2.50 -2.69
C ALA A 64 28.70 -1.90 -3.79
N ILE A 65 28.15 -1.07 -4.68
CA ILE A 65 28.88 -0.50 -5.83
C ILE A 65 29.63 0.78 -5.45
N GLY A 66 29.02 1.66 -4.66
CA GLY A 66 29.57 2.94 -4.23
C GLY A 66 28.53 4.05 -4.11
N TRP A 67 28.83 5.02 -3.23
CA TRP A 67 27.93 6.13 -2.86
C TRP A 67 27.47 7.02 -4.02
N TRP A 68 28.23 7.11 -5.11
CA TRP A 68 27.87 7.92 -6.27
C TRP A 68 26.54 7.47 -6.90
N LEU A 69 26.26 6.16 -6.90
CA LEU A 69 25.03 5.61 -7.45
C LEU A 69 23.81 5.95 -6.58
N MET A 70 23.99 6.11 -5.27
CA MET A 70 22.92 6.51 -4.35
C MET A 70 22.36 7.89 -4.72
N PHE A 71 23.22 8.84 -5.09
CA PHE A 71 22.80 10.19 -5.49
C PHE A 71 21.93 10.20 -6.77
N ILE A 72 22.00 9.15 -7.58
CA ILE A 72 21.18 8.98 -8.79
C ILE A 72 19.92 8.18 -8.47
N ALA A 73 20.07 7.05 -7.77
CA ALA A 73 18.96 6.15 -7.48
C ALA A 73 17.92 6.76 -6.53
N PHE A 74 18.36 7.55 -5.54
CA PHE A 74 17.46 8.12 -4.54
C PHE A 74 16.47 9.14 -5.13
N PRO A 75 16.87 10.14 -5.93
CA PRO A 75 15.92 11.02 -6.62
C PRO A 75 14.96 10.27 -7.54
N LEU A 76 15.42 9.23 -8.24
CA LEU A 76 14.57 8.40 -9.10
C LEU A 76 13.51 7.65 -8.28
N ALA A 77 13.90 7.06 -7.15
CA ALA A 77 12.98 6.40 -6.24
C ALA A 77 11.94 7.39 -5.66
N LEU A 78 12.35 8.62 -5.35
CA LEU A 78 11.43 9.68 -4.91
C LEU A 78 10.42 10.06 -6.00
N VAL A 79 10.86 10.22 -7.25
CA VAL A 79 9.95 10.51 -8.37
C VAL A 79 8.96 9.35 -8.57
N ALA A 80 9.43 8.11 -8.50
CA ALA A 80 8.55 6.94 -8.61
C ALA A 80 7.54 6.85 -7.45
N LEU A 81 7.96 7.19 -6.22
CA LEU A 81 7.08 7.24 -5.06
C LEU A 81 5.99 8.30 -5.20
N ILE A 82 6.38 9.53 -5.58
CA ILE A 82 5.44 10.63 -5.83
C ILE A 82 4.47 10.22 -6.93
N GLY A 83 4.98 9.67 -8.04
CA GLY A 83 4.14 9.18 -9.13
C GLY A 83 3.14 8.12 -8.67
N PHE A 84 3.58 7.13 -7.89
CA PHE A 84 2.72 6.07 -7.34
C PHE A 84 1.61 6.62 -6.45
N VAL A 85 1.94 7.53 -5.52
CA VAL A 85 0.97 8.10 -4.56
C VAL A 85 -0.03 9.01 -5.27
N PHE A 86 0.45 9.84 -6.19
CA PHE A 86 -0.40 10.85 -6.83
C PHE A 86 -1.07 10.38 -8.12
N GLU A 87 -0.79 9.17 -8.63
CA GLU A 87 -1.33 8.64 -9.89
C GLU A 87 -2.83 8.92 -10.07
N HIS A 88 -3.62 8.59 -9.05
CA HIS A 88 -5.08 8.71 -9.07
C HIS A 88 -5.59 10.06 -8.52
N SER A 89 -4.70 10.90 -7.98
CA SER A 89 -5.04 12.23 -7.45
C SER A 89 -4.89 13.37 -8.48
N ARG A 90 -4.45 13.07 -9.71
CA ARG A 90 -4.19 14.07 -10.76
C ARG A 90 -5.45 14.63 -11.42
N GLY A 91 -6.55 13.87 -11.42
CA GLY A 91 -7.79 14.23 -12.11
C GLY A 91 -8.87 14.82 -11.20
N GLN A 92 -8.99 14.37 -9.95
CA GLN A 92 -10.09 14.75 -9.06
C GLN A 92 -9.96 16.15 -8.41
N PHE A 93 -8.79 16.78 -8.51
CA PHE A 93 -8.53 18.15 -8.01
C PHE A 93 -8.13 19.14 -9.12
N ALA A 94 -8.41 18.79 -10.39
CA ALA A 94 -8.19 19.67 -11.54
C ALA A 94 -9.43 20.53 -11.80
N HIS A 95 -9.76 21.42 -10.85
CA HIS A 95 -10.70 22.52 -11.03
C HIS A 95 -9.96 23.85 -10.91
#